data_AF-A0A1U7WLF6-F1
#
_entry.id   AF-A0A1U7WLF6-F1
#
_cell.length_a   1.000
_cell.length_b   1.000
_cell.length_c   1.000
_cell.angle_alpha   90.00
_cell.angle_beta   90.00
_cell.angle_gamma   90.00
#
_symmetry.space_group_name_H-M   'P 1'
#
loop_
_entity.id
_entity.type
_entity.pdbx_description
1 polymer ?
#
loop_
_entity_poly.entity_id
_entity_poly.type
_entity_poly.pdbx_seq_one_letter_code
_entity_poly.pdbx_strand_id
1 'polypeptide(L)'
;MKTEYSLLREEGGQTINNIDGIARAFVEFYTKLLGTKKDSRKHVCSNIIRAGPIVNKEQRIMFEADFTSVEVKQAPWGIDGEKAQGPDRYGNSFFKDYWNTVGKNLTAGVLEFFVTGKMLKALNNKVTTVIPKTKYADKVGDYRPIACCNTVYKVI
;
A
#
# COMPACT_ATOMS: atom_id res chain seq x y z
N MET A 1 15.49 -12.90 -1.97
CA MET A 1 14.73 -13.72 -2.92
C MET A 1 14.70 -12.96 -4.25
N LYS A 2 15.57 -13.31 -5.20
CA LYS A 2 15.53 -12.76 -6.56
C LYS A 2 14.59 -13.66 -7.35
N THR A 3 13.37 -13.20 -7.61
CA THR A 3 12.50 -13.87 -8.57
C THR A 3 12.94 -13.40 -9.95
N GLU A 4 13.65 -14.25 -10.70
CA GLU A 4 14.02 -13.96 -12.08
C GLU A 4 12.79 -14.19 -12.97
N TYR A 5 12.22 -13.10 -13.46
CA TYR A 5 11.17 -13.12 -14.48
C TYR A 5 11.85 -13.29 -15.83
N SER A 6 12.03 -14.54 -16.26
CA SER A 6 12.79 -14.84 -17.48
C SER A 6 11.91 -14.87 -18.73
N LEU A 7 10.62 -15.17 -18.60
CA LEU A 7 9.70 -15.35 -19.74
C LEU A 7 8.27 -14.91 -19.39
N LEU A 8 7.65 -14.08 -20.22
CA LEU A 8 6.23 -13.77 -20.21
C LEU A 8 5.60 -14.06 -21.57
N ARG A 9 4.43 -14.69 -21.59
CA ARG A 9 3.64 -14.97 -22.77
C ARG A 9 2.55 -13.91 -22.96
N GLU A 10 2.48 -13.34 -24.15
CA GLU A 10 1.42 -12.39 -24.52
C GLU A 10 0.16 -13.09 -25.06
N GLU A 11 -0.95 -12.34 -25.15
CA GLU A 11 -2.23 -12.83 -25.70
C GLU A 11 -2.12 -13.28 -27.17
N GLY A 12 -1.10 -12.84 -27.91
CA GLY A 12 -0.80 -13.26 -29.29
C GLY A 12 0.12 -14.48 -29.43
N GLY A 13 0.53 -15.11 -28.33
CA GLY A 13 1.44 -16.27 -28.33
C GLY A 13 2.93 -15.92 -28.44
N GLN A 14 3.28 -14.65 -28.63
CA GLN A 14 4.66 -14.17 -28.56
C GLN A 14 5.18 -14.19 -27.12
N THR A 15 6.49 -14.44 -26.95
CA THR A 15 7.11 -14.50 -25.62
C THR A 15 8.12 -13.36 -25.46
N ILE A 16 8.05 -12.67 -24.33
CA ILE A 16 8.97 -11.61 -23.93
C ILE A 16 9.98 -12.20 -22.94
N ASN A 17 11.28 -12.02 -23.22
CA ASN A 17 12.37 -12.59 -22.45
C ASN A 17 13.42 -11.56 -21.97
N ASN A 18 13.15 -10.28 -22.15
CA ASN A 18 14.01 -9.18 -21.67
C ASN A 18 13.28 -8.35 -20.60
N ILE A 19 14.05 -7.84 -19.63
CA ILE A 19 13.50 -7.21 -18.44
C ILE A 19 12.71 -5.93 -18.76
N ASP A 20 13.14 -5.15 -19.75
CA ASP A 20 12.48 -3.90 -20.14
C ASP A 20 11.13 -4.16 -20.82
N GLY A 21 11.06 -5.19 -21.67
CA GLY A 21 9.82 -5.66 -22.28
C GLY A 21 8.85 -6.20 -21.23
N ILE A 22 9.34 -6.99 -20.28
CA ILE A 22 8.54 -7.51 -19.16
C ILE A 22 7.98 -6.36 -18.34
N ALA A 23 8.82 -5.39 -17.94
CA ALA A 23 8.40 -4.23 -17.18
C ALA A 23 7.34 -3.40 -17.92
N ARG A 24 7.54 -3.15 -19.23
CA ARG A 24 6.55 -2.46 -20.06
C ARG A 24 5.22 -3.20 -20.12
N ALA A 25 5.22 -4.52 -20.33
CA ALA A 25 4.01 -5.32 -20.36
C ALA A 25 3.21 -5.23 -19.05
N PHE A 26 3.90 -5.23 -17.90
CA PHE A 26 3.28 -5.01 -16.59
C PHE A 26 2.66 -3.61 -16.47
N VAL A 27 3.41 -2.56 -16.84
CA VAL A 27 2.93 -1.17 -16.77
C VAL A 27 1.71 -0.98 -17.66
N GLU A 28 1.77 -1.43 -18.91
CA GLU A 28 0.66 -1.31 -19.88
C GLU A 28 -0.59 -2.04 -19.40
N PHE A 29 -0.45 -3.30 -18.96
CA PHE A 29 -1.57 -4.10 -18.45
C PHE A 29 -2.25 -3.42 -17.26
N TYR A 30 -1.48 -3.02 -16.23
CA TYR A 30 -2.05 -2.41 -15.03
C TYR A 30 -2.53 -0.97 -15.26
N THR A 31 -1.93 -0.23 -16.20
CA THR A 31 -2.45 1.08 -16.62
C THR A 31 -3.83 0.92 -17.25
N LYS A 32 -4.00 -0.04 -18.16
CA LYS A 32 -5.32 -0.32 -18.76
C LYS A 32 -6.32 -0.84 -17.74
N LEU A 33 -5.89 -1.70 -16.81
CA LEU A 33 -6.77 -2.29 -15.79
C LEU A 33 -7.26 -1.24 -14.78
N LEU A 34 -6.36 -0.40 -14.27
CA LEU A 34 -6.66 0.56 -13.18
C LEU A 34 -7.06 1.95 -13.70
N GLY A 35 -6.69 2.27 -14.94
CA GLY A 35 -6.81 3.61 -15.51
C GLY A 35 -7.51 3.59 -16.85
N THR A 36 -8.82 3.81 -16.85
CA THR A 36 -9.54 4.27 -18.04
C THR A 36 -10.08 5.67 -17.76
N LYS A 37 -9.78 6.62 -18.64
CA LYS A 37 -10.43 7.93 -18.59
C LYS A 37 -11.82 7.77 -19.21
N LYS A 38 -12.86 7.98 -18.42
CA LYS A 38 -14.22 8.23 -18.95
C LYS A 38 -14.38 9.73 -19.14
N ASP A 39 -14.61 10.15 -20.38
CA ASP A 39 -14.83 11.56 -20.72
C ASP A 39 -16.13 12.12 -20.12
N SER A 40 -17.11 11.25 -19.84
CA SER A 40 -18.38 11.60 -19.21
C SER A 40 -18.58 10.88 -17.87
N ARG A 41 -18.03 11.46 -16.80
CA ARG A 41 -18.43 11.06 -15.44
C ARG A 41 -19.82 11.62 -15.17
N LYS A 42 -20.81 10.74 -14.95
CA LYS A 42 -22.12 11.15 -14.44
C LYS A 42 -21.92 11.74 -13.04
N HIS A 43 -22.55 12.88 -12.76
CA HIS A 43 -22.54 13.45 -11.43
C HIS A 43 -23.15 12.46 -10.43
N VAL A 44 -22.58 12.38 -9.23
CA VAL A 44 -23.14 11.55 -8.15
C VAL A 44 -24.54 12.07 -7.81
N CYS A 45 -25.55 11.19 -7.77
CA CYS A 45 -26.90 11.60 -7.42
C CYS A 45 -26.97 11.98 -5.93
N SER A 46 -27.06 13.28 -5.62
CA SER A 46 -27.06 13.78 -4.24
C SER A 46 -28.20 13.20 -3.41
N ASN A 47 -29.34 12.90 -4.03
CA ASN A 47 -30.50 12.32 -3.34
C ASN A 47 -30.22 10.91 -2.83
N ILE A 48 -29.47 10.10 -3.60
CA ILE A 48 -29.04 8.76 -3.16
C ILE A 48 -28.06 8.87 -2.00
N ILE A 49 -27.08 9.79 -2.09
CA ILE A 49 -26.10 10.01 -1.00
C ILE A 49 -26.79 10.48 0.28
N ARG A 50 -27.74 11.41 0.18
CA ARG A 50 -28.49 11.94 1.33
C ARG A 50 -29.44 10.92 1.96
N ALA A 51 -29.93 9.96 1.18
CA ALA A 51 -30.77 8.87 1.69
C ALA A 51 -29.96 7.75 2.38
N GLY A 52 -28.63 7.79 2.26
CA GLY A 52 -27.74 6.83 2.92
C GLY A 52 -27.60 7.08 4.42
N PRO A 53 -27.03 6.12 5.17
CA PRO A 53 -26.72 6.30 6.58
C PRO A 53 -25.79 7.50 6.79
N ILE A 54 -26.10 8.32 7.79
CA ILE A 54 -25.23 9.39 8.27
C ILE A 54 -24.57 8.98 9.57
N VAL A 55 -23.36 9.49 9.82
CA VAL A 55 -22.68 9.27 11.09
C VAL A 55 -23.50 9.86 12.23
N ASN A 56 -23.71 9.09 13.29
CA ASN A 56 -24.33 9.61 14.50
C ASN A 56 -23.35 10.49 15.29
N LYS A 57 -23.83 11.09 16.37
CA LYS A 57 -23.03 12.02 17.18
C LYS A 57 -21.81 11.32 17.78
N GLU A 58 -21.96 10.10 18.25
CA GLU A 58 -20.91 9.32 18.90
C GLU A 58 -19.80 8.95 17.90
N GLN A 59 -20.18 8.52 16.69
CA GLN A 59 -19.26 8.22 15.59
C GLN A 59 -18.53 9.48 15.15
N ARG A 60 -19.22 10.62 15.07
CA ARG A 60 -18.59 11.89 14.74
C ARG A 60 -17.51 12.26 15.75
N ILE A 61 -17.84 12.20 17.04
CA ILE A 61 -16.88 12.47 18.12
C ILE A 61 -15.68 11.53 18.02
N MET A 62 -15.91 10.24 17.71
CA MET A 62 -14.83 9.28 17.51
C MET A 62 -13.94 9.61 16.29
N PHE A 63 -14.53 9.96 15.15
CA PHE A 63 -13.77 10.29 13.94
C PHE A 63 -13.03 11.63 14.01
N GLU A 64 -13.51 12.56 14.84
CA GLU A 64 -12.89 13.86 15.08
C GLU A 64 -11.90 13.82 16.27
N ALA A 65 -11.77 12.70 16.97
CA ALA A 65 -10.85 12.56 18.09
C ALA A 65 -9.39 12.50 17.61
N ASP A 66 -8.49 13.10 18.40
CA ASP A 66 -7.06 13.01 18.17
C ASP A 66 -6.53 11.60 18.45
N PHE A 67 -5.56 11.16 17.65
CA PHE A 67 -4.85 9.92 17.89
C PHE A 67 -3.99 10.01 19.16
N THR A 68 -3.92 8.91 19.89
CA THR A 68 -3.17 8.80 21.13
C THR A 68 -1.88 8.00 20.95
N SER A 69 -0.91 8.20 21.84
CA SER A 69 0.32 7.39 21.86
C SER A 69 0.06 5.89 22.06
N VAL A 70 -1.06 5.55 22.69
CA VAL A 70 -1.46 4.15 22.93
C VAL A 70 -1.89 3.50 21.61
N GLU A 71 -2.73 4.18 20.82
CA GLU A 71 -3.16 3.70 19.50
C GLU A 71 -1.97 3.58 18.55
N VAL A 72 -1.07 4.56 18.56
CA VAL A 72 0.15 4.49 17.74
C VAL A 72 1.02 3.29 18.13
N LYS A 73 1.13 2.97 19.42
CA LYS A 73 1.84 1.77 19.87
C LYS A 73 1.11 0.49 19.45
N GLN A 74 -0.21 0.46 19.44
CA GLN A 74 -0.96 -0.74 19.07
C GLN A 74 -0.82 -1.07 17.58
N ALA A 75 -0.63 -0.08 16.71
CA ALA A 75 -0.57 -0.29 15.26
C ALA A 75 0.55 -1.26 14.82
N PRO A 76 1.84 -1.12 15.22
CA PRO A 76 2.86 -2.14 14.95
C PRO A 76 2.52 -3.52 15.51
N TRP A 77 1.84 -3.60 16.66
CA TRP A 77 1.42 -4.87 17.27
C TRP A 77 0.31 -5.59 16.51
N GLY A 78 -0.57 -4.84 15.83
CA GLY A 78 -1.57 -5.39 14.91
C GLY A 78 -0.98 -5.87 13.57
N ILE A 79 0.26 -5.49 13.26
CA ILE A 79 0.97 -5.97 12.08
C ILE A 79 1.77 -7.21 12.47
N ASP A 80 1.75 -8.24 11.63
CA ASP A 80 2.60 -9.43 11.83
C ASP A 80 4.09 -9.09 11.63
N GLY A 81 4.98 -9.71 12.39
CA GLY A 81 6.42 -9.41 12.40
C GLY A 81 7.10 -9.71 11.06
N GLU A 82 6.69 -10.82 10.43
CA GLU A 82 7.26 -11.36 9.18
C GLU A 82 6.71 -10.69 7.91
N LYS A 83 5.99 -9.58 8.04
CA LYS A 83 5.48 -8.84 6.88
C LYS A 83 6.63 -8.22 6.08
N ALA A 84 6.44 -8.13 4.77
CA ALA A 84 7.44 -7.62 3.83
C ALA A 84 7.98 -6.25 4.27
N GLN A 85 9.31 -6.14 4.30
CA GLN A 85 10.01 -4.92 4.69
C GLN A 85 9.90 -3.86 3.60
N GLY A 86 9.99 -2.59 3.98
CA GLY A 86 10.08 -1.49 3.03
C GLY A 86 11.49 -1.32 2.45
N PRO A 87 11.70 -0.29 1.62
CA PRO A 87 13.01 0.07 1.09
C PRO A 87 14.09 0.31 2.16
N ASP A 88 13.69 0.75 3.36
CA ASP A 88 14.58 1.00 4.50
C ASP A 88 15.10 -0.27 5.20
N ARG A 89 14.51 -1.43 4.86
CA ARG A 89 14.82 -2.75 5.44
C ARG A 89 14.51 -2.88 6.94
N TYR A 90 13.76 -1.95 7.52
CA TYR A 90 13.28 -2.06 8.90
C TYR A 90 11.88 -2.69 8.91
N GLY A 91 11.86 -4.00 9.19
CA GLY A 91 10.62 -4.75 9.35
C GLY A 91 9.86 -4.41 10.63
N ASN A 92 8.65 -4.97 10.75
CA ASN A 92 7.80 -4.70 11.90
C ASN A 92 8.36 -5.28 13.21
N SER A 93 9.02 -6.44 13.16
CA SER A 93 9.71 -7.02 14.33
C SER A 93 10.73 -6.07 14.94
N PHE A 94 11.49 -5.32 14.12
CA PHE A 94 12.44 -4.32 14.61
C PHE A 94 11.76 -3.26 15.50
N PHE A 95 10.61 -2.73 15.08
CA PHE A 95 9.90 -1.72 15.87
C PHE A 95 9.34 -2.28 17.18
N LYS A 96 8.95 -3.56 17.20
CA LYS A 96 8.50 -4.24 18.43
C LYS A 96 9.67 -4.48 19.39
N ASP A 97 10.75 -5.05 18.87
CA ASP A 97 11.92 -5.45 19.66
C ASP A 97 12.66 -4.24 20.25
N TYR A 98 12.75 -3.15 19.47
CA TYR A 98 13.46 -1.93 19.84
C TYR A 98 12.52 -0.78 20.23
N TRP A 99 11.27 -1.07 20.60
CA TRP A 99 10.26 -0.06 20.92
C TRP A 99 10.72 0.95 21.98
N ASN A 100 11.45 0.48 23.00
CA ASN A 100 11.97 1.35 24.07
C ASN A 100 12.96 2.40 23.55
N THR A 101 13.60 2.15 22.41
CA THR A 101 14.56 3.06 21.77
C THR A 101 13.88 3.94 20.71
N VAL A 102 13.09 3.34 19.81
CA VAL A 102 12.55 4.06 18.64
C VAL A 102 11.11 4.53 18.81
N GLY A 103 10.36 3.96 19.74
CA GLY A 103 8.92 4.16 19.89
C GLY A 103 8.54 5.61 20.17
N LYS A 104 9.35 6.34 20.96
CA LYS A 104 9.10 7.77 21.23
C LYS A 104 9.16 8.61 19.94
N ASN A 105 10.15 8.37 19.10
CA ASN A 105 10.32 9.12 17.85
C ASN A 105 9.26 8.73 16.81
N LEU A 106 8.96 7.43 16.72
CA LEU A 106 7.87 6.94 15.87
C LEU A 106 6.54 7.61 16.27
N THR A 107 6.19 7.57 17.56
CA THR A 107 4.96 8.17 18.05
C THR A 107 4.90 9.66 17.78
N ALA A 108 5.97 10.40 18.05
CA ALA A 108 6.01 11.84 17.76
C ALA A 108 5.76 12.12 16.27
N GLY A 109 6.43 11.40 15.36
CA GLY A 109 6.26 11.59 13.92
C GLY A 109 4.88 11.20 13.39
N VAL A 110 4.27 10.15 13.92
CA VAL A 110 2.91 9.73 13.53
C VAL A 110 1.87 10.75 14.01
N LEU A 111 1.97 11.21 15.26
CA LEU A 111 1.05 12.23 15.77
C LEU A 111 1.21 13.57 15.04
N GLU A 112 2.44 13.98 14.73
CA GLU A 112 2.69 15.16 13.91
C GLU A 112 2.08 15.03 12.50
N PHE A 113 2.14 13.84 11.89
CA PHE A 113 1.48 13.61 10.60
C PHE A 113 -0.03 13.83 10.68
N PHE A 114 -0.72 13.32 11.71
CA PHE A 114 -2.17 13.49 11.84
C PHE A 114 -2.59 14.95 12.12
N VAL A 115 -1.70 15.77 12.68
CA VAL A 115 -1.94 17.22 12.87
C VAL A 115 -1.62 18.02 11.60
N THR A 116 -0.54 17.69 10.89
CA THR A 116 0.01 18.55 9.83
C THR A 116 -0.30 18.05 8.40
N GLY A 117 -0.67 16.77 8.25
CA GLY A 117 -0.76 16.07 6.98
C GLY A 117 0.59 15.88 6.26
N LYS A 118 1.71 16.16 6.93
CA LYS A 118 3.05 16.13 6.32
C LYS A 118 3.84 14.92 6.77
N MET A 119 4.40 14.21 5.80
CA MET A 119 5.29 13.06 6.03
C MET A 119 6.63 13.30 5.34
N LEU A 120 7.72 12.84 5.96
CA LEU A 120 9.02 12.78 5.30
C LEU A 120 8.92 11.88 4.06
N LYS A 121 9.29 12.42 2.89
CA LYS A 121 9.18 11.69 1.60
C LYS A 121 9.86 10.32 1.64
N ALA A 122 11.01 10.22 2.32
CA ALA A 122 11.74 8.96 2.47
C ALA A 122 10.90 7.85 3.12
N LEU A 123 10.00 8.19 4.06
CA LEU A 123 9.15 7.22 4.74
C LEU A 123 8.03 6.69 3.82
N ASN A 124 7.54 7.52 2.89
CA ASN A 124 6.55 7.14 1.86
C ASN A 124 7.17 6.42 0.65
N ASN A 125 8.48 6.13 0.67
CA ASN A 125 9.08 5.33 -0.37
C ASN A 125 8.54 3.90 -0.32
N LYS A 126 8.28 3.33 -1.50
CA LYS A 126 7.81 1.95 -1.67
C LYS A 126 8.53 1.29 -2.82
N VAL A 127 8.77 -0.01 -2.70
CA VAL A 127 9.23 -0.86 -3.79
C VAL A 127 8.05 -1.69 -4.25
N THR A 128 7.71 -1.61 -5.53
CA THR A 128 6.70 -2.49 -6.12
C THR A 128 7.38 -3.76 -6.61
N THR A 129 6.88 -4.90 -6.18
CA THR A 129 7.27 -6.22 -6.68
C THR A 129 6.03 -6.96 -7.21
N VAL A 130 6.22 -8.02 -7.98
CA VAL A 130 5.11 -8.81 -8.53
C VAL A 130 5.19 -10.25 -8.04
N ILE A 131 4.11 -10.76 -7.45
CA ILE A 131 4.05 -12.12 -6.91
C ILE A 131 3.15 -12.97 -7.80
N PRO A 132 3.59 -14.17 -8.22
CA PRO A 132 2.74 -15.07 -9.01
C PRO A 132 1.52 -15.51 -8.21
N LYS A 133 0.35 -15.56 -8.87
CA LYS A 133 -0.92 -16.05 -8.30
C LYS A 133 -0.96 -17.57 -8.23
N THR A 134 -0.25 -18.24 -9.14
CA THR A 134 -0.23 -19.69 -9.31
C THR A 134 1.20 -20.17 -9.54
N LYS A 135 1.43 -21.48 -9.44
CA LYS A 135 2.74 -22.09 -9.67
C LYS A 135 3.26 -21.90 -11.11
N TYR A 136 2.34 -21.77 -12.07
CA TYR A 136 2.65 -21.70 -13.50
C TYR A 136 2.15 -20.37 -14.08
N ALA A 137 2.56 -19.26 -13.47
CA ALA A 137 2.26 -17.93 -13.99
C ALA A 137 3.11 -17.68 -15.23
N ASP A 138 2.46 -17.52 -16.38
CA ASP A 138 3.13 -17.24 -17.66
C ASP A 138 2.63 -15.95 -18.32
N LYS A 139 1.51 -15.37 -17.87
CA LYS A 139 0.97 -14.09 -18.37
C LYS A 139 1.02 -13.01 -17.29
N VAL A 140 1.05 -11.74 -17.69
CA VAL A 140 1.02 -10.58 -16.76
C VAL A 140 -0.16 -10.66 -15.78
N GLY A 141 -1.33 -11.08 -16.26
CA GLY A 141 -2.53 -11.24 -15.45
C GLY A 141 -2.43 -12.31 -14.36
N ASP A 142 -1.45 -13.21 -14.42
CA ASP A 142 -1.20 -14.24 -13.42
C ASP A 142 -0.31 -13.77 -12.27
N TYR A 143 0.08 -12.50 -12.26
CA TYR A 143 0.84 -11.90 -11.18
C TYR A 143 -0.01 -10.86 -10.42
N ARG A 144 0.39 -10.56 -9.19
CA ARG A 144 -0.19 -9.49 -8.36
C ARG A 144 0.91 -8.50 -7.99
N PRO A 145 0.80 -7.21 -8.34
CA PRO A 145 1.70 -6.20 -7.85
C PRO A 145 1.45 -6.00 -6.35
N ILE A 146 2.54 -5.96 -5.60
CA ILE A 146 2.55 -5.67 -4.17
C ILE A 146 3.51 -4.52 -3.93
N ALA A 147 3.01 -3.48 -3.26
CA ALA A 147 3.82 -2.38 -2.79
C ALA A 147 4.37 -2.71 -1.41
N CYS A 148 5.69 -2.83 -1.31
CA CYS A 148 6.41 -2.97 -0.06
C CYS A 148 6.74 -1.56 0.45
N CYS A 149 5.97 -1.07 1.43
CA CYS A 149 6.17 0.23 2.07
C CYS A 149 7.00 0.10 3.36
N ASN A 150 7.66 1.18 3.77
CA ASN A 150 8.31 1.25 5.08
C ASN A 150 7.30 1.04 6.21
N THR A 151 7.73 0.44 7.31
CA THR A 151 6.84 0.11 8.43
C THR A 151 6.19 1.35 9.03
N VAL A 152 6.93 2.47 9.10
CA VAL A 152 6.38 3.75 9.58
C VAL A 152 5.19 4.22 8.73
N TYR A 153 5.26 4.04 7.40
CA TYR A 153 4.14 4.35 6.52
C TYR A 153 2.93 3.44 6.76
N LYS A 154 3.14 2.19 7.16
CA LYS A 154 2.06 1.24 7.44
C LYS A 154 1.37 1.49 8.79
N VAL A 155 2.04 2.19 9.70
CA VAL A 155 1.50 2.58 11.01
C VAL A 155 0.52 3.75 10.88
N ILE A 156 0.71 4.58 9.85
CA ILE A 156 -0.13 5.73 9.50
C ILE A 156 -1.28 5.26 8.60
#